data_AF-A0A3A6MWY0-F1
#
_entry.id   AF-A0A3A6MWY0-F1
#
_cell.length_a   1.000
_cell.length_b   1.000
_cell.length_c   1.000
_cell.angle_alpha   90.00
_cell.angle_beta   90.00
_cell.angle_gamma   90.00
#
_symmetry.space_group_name_H-M   'P 1'
#
loop_
_entity.id
_entity.type
_entity.pdbx_description
1 polymer ?
#
loop_
_entity_poly.entity_id
_entity_poly.type
_entity_poly.pdbx_seq_one_letter_code
_entity_poly.pdbx_strand_id
1 'polypeptide(L)' 'MLSSELNSIVKKIEELRRDLEKLEDRDLADPEVVTASQMLDAVLNEYYRILKRKEMEED' A
#
# COMPACT_ATOMS: atom_id res chain seq x y z
N MET A 1 -7.42 3.87 18.27
CA MET A 1 -7.70 4.62 17.04
C MET A 1 -6.62 4.36 15.98
N LEU A 2 -5.33 4.49 16.32
CA LEU A 2 -4.22 4.14 15.42
C LEU A 2 -4.23 2.67 14.95
N SER A 3 -4.61 1.71 15.81
CA SER A 3 -4.65 0.29 15.40
C SER A 3 -5.72 -0.01 14.34
N SER A 4 -6.86 0.69 14.36
CA SER A 4 -7.91 0.52 13.34
C SER A 4 -7.52 1.16 12.01
N GLU A 5 -6.84 2.31 12.05
CA GLU A 5 -6.30 2.98 10.87
C GLU A 5 -5.21 2.12 10.21
N LEU A 6 -4.25 1.62 11.00
CA LEU A 6 -3.20 0.72 10.54
C LEU A 6 -3.77 -0.56 9.90
N ASN A 7 -4.75 -1.20 10.56
CA ASN A 7 -5.42 -2.38 10.01
C ASN A 7 -6.12 -2.10 8.67
N SER A 8 -6.75 -0.92 8.53
CA SER A 8 -7.41 -0.55 7.28
C SER A 8 -6.44 -0.37 6.12
N ILE A 9 -5.27 0.22 6.39
CA ILE A 9 -4.23 0.43 5.39
C ILE A 9 -3.54 -0.88 5.02
N VAL A 10 -3.25 -1.75 5.99
CA VAL A 10 -2.71 -3.09 5.71
C VAL A 10 -3.67 -3.88 4.84
N LYS A 11 -4.98 -3.82 5.10
CA LYS A 11 -5.98 -4.47 4.25
C LYS A 11 -5.93 -3.95 2.81
N LYS A 12 -5.81 -2.63 2.63
CA LYS A 12 -5.74 -2.00 1.31
C LYS A 12 -4.46 -2.34 0.56
N ILE A 13 -3.34 -2.47 1.26
CA ILE A 13 -2.07 -2.97 0.70
C ILE A 13 -2.26 -4.38 0.15
N GLU A 14 -2.86 -5.28 0.92
CA GLU A 14 -3.10 -6.66 0.47
C GLU A 14 -4.08 -6.75 -0.70
N GLU A 15 -5.11 -5.91 -0.74
CA GLU A 15 -6.03 -5.83 -1.88
C GLU A 15 -5.28 -5.40 -3.16
N LEU A 16 -4.47 -4.33 -3.09
CA LEU A 16 -3.68 -3.85 -4.24
C LEU A 16 -2.58 -4.82 -4.66
N ARG A 17 -1.96 -5.53 -3.71
CA ARG A 17 -0.97 -6.57 -4.00
C ARG A 17 -1.59 -7.72 -4.80
N ARG A 18 -2.80 -8.16 -4.42
CA ARG A 18 -3.55 -9.18 -5.17
C ARG A 18 -3.98 -8.69 -6.54
N ASP A 19 -4.29 -7.41 -6.69
CA ASP A 19 -4.63 -6.85 -8.00
C ASP A 19 -3.41 -6.80 -8.93
N LEU A 20 -2.21 -6.51 -8.40
CA LEU A 20 -0.96 -6.65 -9.15
C LEU A 20 -0.62 -8.09 -9.53
N GLU A 21 -0.84 -9.05 -8.61
CA GLU A 21 -0.64 -10.49 -8.92
C GLU A 21 -1.50 -10.93 -10.11
N LYS A 22 -2.73 -10.42 -10.25
CA LYS A 22 -3.59 -10.72 -11.42
C LYS A 22 -3.07 -10.16 -12.74
N LEU A 23 -2.10 -9.25 -12.69
CA LEU A 23 -1.50 -8.62 -13.86
C LEU A 23 -0.09 -9.17 -14.16
N GLU A 24 0.34 -10.25 -13.48
CA GLU A 24 1.71 -10.78 -13.58
C GLU A 24 2.13 -11.19 -15.00
N ASP A 25 1.18 -11.62 -15.83
CA ASP A 25 1.43 -12.02 -17.23
C ASP A 25 1.54 -10.83 -18.20
N ARG A 26 1.34 -9.59 -17.72
CA ARG A 26 1.41 -8.39 -18.55
C ARG A 26 2.82 -7.78 -18.55
N ASP A 27 3.09 -6.98 -19.57
CA ASP A 27 4.34 -6.22 -19.65
C ASP A 27 4.43 -5.20 -18.49
N LEU A 28 5.62 -4.97 -17.96
CA LEU A 28 5.83 -4.02 -16.86
C LEU A 28 5.50 -2.58 -17.25
N ALA A 29 5.59 -2.23 -18.54
CA ALA A 29 5.22 -0.93 -19.07
C ALA A 29 3.73 -0.85 -19.45
N ASP A 30 2.95 -1.92 -19.26
CA ASP A 30 1.50 -1.88 -19.43
C ASP A 30 0.92 -0.80 -18.51
N PRO A 31 0.11 0.15 -19.04
CA PRO A 31 -0.43 1.25 -18.25
C PRO A 31 -1.23 0.81 -17.01
N GLU A 32 -1.88 -0.36 -17.07
CA GLU A 32 -2.64 -0.92 -15.96
C GLU A 32 -1.71 -1.43 -14.85
N VAL A 33 -0.61 -2.11 -15.22
CA VAL A 33 0.45 -2.55 -14.29
C VAL A 33 1.11 -1.35 -13.62
N VAL A 34 1.47 -0.33 -14.41
CA VAL A 34 2.08 0.90 -13.89
C VAL A 34 1.15 1.60 -12.91
N THR A 35 -0.13 1.76 -13.27
CA THR A 35 -1.12 2.43 -12.43
C THR A 35 -1.34 1.68 -11.12
N ALA A 36 -1.54 0.35 -11.18
CA ALA A 36 -1.71 -0.48 -9.99
C ALA A 36 -0.46 -0.42 -9.08
N SER A 37 0.74 -0.41 -9.66
CA SER A 37 2.01 -0.28 -8.93
C SER A 37 2.13 1.06 -8.21
N GLN A 38 1.77 2.16 -8.87
CA GLN A 38 1.78 3.50 -8.28
C GLN A 38 0.75 3.64 -7.16
N MET A 39 -0.42 3.02 -7.30
CA MET A 39 -1.43 3.00 -6.26
C MET A 39 -0.95 2.24 -5.02
N LEU A 40 -0.31 1.08 -5.20
CA LEU A 40 0.29 0.33 -4.10
C LEU A 40 1.37 1.16 -3.38
N ASP A 41 2.27 1.79 -4.13
CA ASP A 41 3.34 2.63 -3.56
C ASP A 41 2.77 3.80 -2.74
N ALA A 42 1.73 4.47 -3.23
CA ALA A 42 1.08 5.57 -2.50
C ALA A 42 0.52 5.13 -1.14
N VAL A 43 -0.11 3.95 -1.07
CA VAL A 43 -0.65 3.39 0.17
C VAL A 43 0.47 2.92 1.11
N LEU A 44 1.53 2.32 0.58
CA LEU A 44 2.72 1.97 1.38
C LEU A 44 3.35 3.22 2.01
N ASN A 45 3.46 4.32 1.26
CA ASN A 45 3.95 5.60 1.79
C ASN A 45 3.05 6.16 2.90
N GLU A 46 1.74 5.93 2.85
CA GLU A 46 0.82 6.27 3.94
C GLU A 46 1.03 5.40 5.18
N TYR A 47 1.18 4.08 5.00
CA TYR A 47 1.52 3.14 6.07
C TYR A 47 2.78 3.56 6.83
N TYR A 48 3.86 3.85 6.10
CA TYR A 48 5.12 4.30 6.73
C TYR A 48 4.98 5.62 7.47
N ARG A 49 4.16 6.56 6.98
CA ARG A 49 3.88 7.81 7.69
C ARG A 49 3.18 7.58 9.02
N ILE A 50 2.24 6.64 9.09
CA ILE A 50 1.54 6.29 10.33
C ILE A 50 2.48 5.60 11.31
N LEU A 51 3.31 4.65 10.83
CA LEU A 51 4.32 4.02 11.68
C LEU A 51 5.26 5.06 12.30
N LYS A 52 5.76 5.99 11.48
CA LYS A 52 6.64 7.06 11.97
C LYS A 52 5.96 7.95 13.01
N ARG A 53 4.68 8.28 12.83
CA ARG A 53 3.90 9.03 13.84
C ARG A 53 3.79 8.26 15.15
N LYS A 54 3.53 6.95 15.07
CA LYS A 54 3.44 6.08 16.24
C LYS A 54 4.77 6.03 17.02
N GLU A 55 5.89 5.94 16.32
CA GLU A 55 7.22 6.00 16.95
C GLU A 55 7.46 7.34 17.67
N MET A 56 7.08 8.47 17.06
CA MET A 56 7.23 9.80 17.67
C MET A 56 6.27 10.09 18.84
N GLU A 57 5.18 9.32 19.00
CA GLU A 57 4.23 9.45 20.12
C GLU A 57 4.63 8.59 21.33
N GLU A 58 5.55 7.64 21.16
CA GLU A 58 6.04 6.74 22.22
C GLU A 58 7.33 7.24 22.90
N ASP A 59 7.95 8.31 22.38
CA ASP A 59 9.12 9.04 22.93
C ASP A 59 8.72 10.24 23.82
#